data_AF-A0AAW0BNY6-F1
#
_entry.id   AF-A0AAW0BNY6-F1
#
_cell.length_a   1.000
_cell.length_b   1.000
_cell.length_c   1.000
_cell.angle_alpha   90.00
_cell.angle_beta   90.00
_cell.angle_gamma   90.00
#
_symmetry.space_group_name_H-M   'P 1'
#
loop_
_entity.id
_entity.type
_entity.pdbx_description
1 polymer ?
#
loop_
_entity_poly.entity_id
_entity_poly.type
_entity_poly.pdbx_seq_one_letter_code
_entity_poly.pdbx_strand_id
1 'polypeptide(L)'
;MESIAAAYCQGLHSGETVLSDKVAAVCMEAQHQIFTATAHHRHSRNVLFGEYVRAALREEILSRGETIRSVDTNGTFIGLNNHTTNVISWRGVPYADPPIGDLRWRAATPPTKHLGVVNATNWKDTCIKTTQTWVVPGTSEDCLYANVFISGSTPSNSSAKLPVMVWFHGGGYQGGDTREAIPDAILQTSASAGRPFVFASFAYRLGQFGFLAGSPLKEDGQLNIGLQDQRAALRWVQKYIGDFGGDPSRVTIWGQSAGAGSVMFHLIANGGNNEDLFVAAIGDSPALSAMPDYNDPYLEDVFQQFASLAGCNPTQPNVMSCLRALDAGAIASAGSRLIASRNSTLYVFAPYFDGEFITERPIQAFTSSKTFAQVPVLFGSNTNEGSNWSARLRNPNANTSMPDATQETVFNFLRGQYPFLTKETFDRAVELYPISDYGNFSLQGQQMYGETRFICAAELITTAYAGEGLKSYRYRYNNPHLGSNHHDELQGLFVPSTLSSPSDLALFAKMKEFWSAFVTEEASVGNSVWETVDAGSLTKQRLLLDPSVVEMEAITAAQVERCAFWRNASATLRT
;
A
#
# COMPACT_ATOMS: atom_id res chain seq x y z
N MET A 1 -25.03 -18.20 15.36
CA MET A 1 -24.87 -19.42 14.54
C MET A 1 -26.15 -20.24 14.47
N GLU A 2 -26.82 -20.55 15.59
CA GLU A 2 -28.16 -21.19 15.58
C GLU A 2 -29.23 -20.35 14.86
N SER A 3 -29.23 -19.02 15.05
CA SER A 3 -30.15 -18.11 14.35
C SER A 3 -29.86 -17.97 12.85
N ILE A 4 -28.60 -18.17 12.44
CA ILE A 4 -28.16 -18.09 11.04
C ILE A 4 -28.49 -19.41 10.33
N ALA A 5 -28.23 -20.56 10.96
CA ALA A 5 -28.63 -21.88 10.47
C ALA A 5 -30.15 -22.02 10.38
N ALA A 6 -30.90 -21.49 11.35
CA ALA A 6 -32.36 -21.44 11.31
C ALA A 6 -32.88 -20.52 10.19
N ALA A 7 -32.26 -19.34 9.97
CA ALA A 7 -32.61 -18.45 8.86
C ALA A 7 -32.27 -19.08 7.48
N TYR A 8 -31.15 -19.81 7.38
CA TYR A 8 -30.73 -20.52 6.16
C TYR A 8 -31.68 -21.67 5.79
N CYS A 9 -32.23 -22.37 6.79
CA CYS A 9 -33.26 -23.39 6.59
C CYS A 9 -34.68 -22.80 6.41
N GLN A 10 -35.00 -21.65 7.01
CA GLN A 10 -36.31 -20.99 6.85
C GLN A 10 -36.51 -20.38 5.45
N GLY A 11 -35.43 -20.03 4.75
CA GLY A 11 -35.47 -19.60 3.34
C GLY A 11 -36.04 -20.64 2.37
N LEU A 12 -36.15 -21.92 2.78
CA LEU A 12 -36.84 -22.97 2.02
C LEU A 12 -38.34 -22.69 1.81
N HIS A 13 -38.97 -21.82 2.63
CA HIS A 13 -40.37 -21.45 2.45
C HIS A 13 -40.61 -20.26 1.51
N SER A 14 -39.60 -19.40 1.27
CA SER A 14 -39.75 -18.20 0.44
C SER A 14 -39.28 -18.37 -1.01
N GLY A 15 -38.57 -19.46 -1.34
CA GLY A 15 -38.13 -19.76 -2.71
C GLY A 15 -36.99 -18.88 -3.24
N GLU A 16 -36.31 -18.11 -2.38
CA GLU A 16 -35.31 -17.11 -2.77
C GLU A 16 -33.86 -17.65 -2.87
N THR A 17 -33.63 -18.94 -2.60
CA THR A 17 -32.29 -19.56 -2.67
C THR A 17 -32.32 -20.88 -3.42
N VAL A 18 -31.55 -20.99 -4.52
CA VAL A 18 -31.28 -22.26 -5.20
C VAL A 18 -30.18 -22.99 -4.44
N LEU A 19 -30.56 -23.93 -3.58
CA LEU A 19 -29.66 -24.91 -2.98
C LEU A 19 -29.51 -26.12 -3.90
N SER A 20 -28.40 -26.87 -3.77
CA SER A 20 -28.31 -28.19 -4.39
C SER A 20 -29.32 -29.15 -3.73
N ASP A 21 -29.89 -30.09 -4.50
CA ASP A 21 -30.92 -31.04 -4.02
C ASP A 21 -30.50 -31.81 -2.75
N LYS A 22 -29.19 -31.97 -2.54
CA LYS A 22 -28.60 -32.62 -1.35
C LYS A 22 -28.75 -31.82 -0.06
N VAL A 23 -28.64 -30.49 -0.09
CA VAL A 23 -28.79 -29.65 1.13
C VAL A 23 -30.24 -29.57 1.55
N ALA A 24 -31.14 -29.48 0.58
CA ALA A 24 -32.57 -29.55 0.83
C ALA A 24 -32.92 -30.90 1.49
N ALA A 25 -32.36 -32.01 0.98
CA ALA A 25 -32.54 -33.34 1.58
C ALA A 25 -31.98 -33.42 3.02
N VAL A 26 -30.77 -32.91 3.28
CA VAL A 26 -30.15 -32.92 4.62
C VAL A 26 -30.90 -32.03 5.61
N CYS A 27 -31.41 -30.87 5.18
CA CYS A 27 -32.25 -30.01 6.02
C CYS A 27 -33.59 -30.68 6.37
N MET A 28 -34.21 -31.38 5.41
CA MET A 28 -35.44 -32.14 5.63
C MET A 28 -35.23 -33.36 6.54
N GLU A 29 -34.11 -34.07 6.38
CA GLU A 29 -33.78 -35.27 7.17
C GLU A 29 -33.39 -34.91 8.61
N ALA A 30 -32.67 -33.80 8.81
CA ALA A 30 -32.39 -33.24 10.13
C ALA A 30 -33.66 -32.75 10.84
N GLN A 31 -34.58 -32.10 10.13
CA GLN A 31 -35.91 -31.76 10.67
C GLN A 31 -36.70 -33.01 11.06
N HIS A 32 -36.69 -34.06 10.22
CA HIS A 32 -37.39 -35.31 10.48
C HIS A 32 -36.82 -36.06 11.71
N GLN A 33 -35.51 -36.08 11.90
CA GLN A 33 -34.88 -36.69 13.09
C GLN A 33 -35.13 -35.88 14.38
N ILE A 34 -35.21 -34.54 14.30
CA ILE A 34 -35.58 -33.68 15.44
C ILE A 34 -37.04 -33.92 15.89
N PHE A 35 -37.94 -34.20 14.94
CA PHE A 35 -39.35 -34.47 15.23
C PHE A 35 -39.63 -35.86 15.78
N THR A 36 -38.76 -36.84 15.51
CA THR A 36 -38.98 -38.26 15.85
C THR A 36 -38.26 -38.74 17.13
N ALA A 37 -37.30 -37.97 17.67
CA ALA A 37 -36.56 -38.35 18.88
C ALA A 37 -37.32 -38.00 20.18
N THR A 38 -37.69 -39.03 20.94
CA THR A 38 -38.27 -38.93 22.29
C THR A 38 -37.16 -38.82 23.36
N ALA A 39 -37.32 -37.88 24.31
CA ALA A 39 -36.57 -37.64 25.56
C ALA A 39 -35.44 -36.56 25.63
N HIS A 40 -35.75 -35.53 26.42
CA HIS A 40 -34.95 -34.72 27.37
C HIS A 40 -33.58 -34.09 27.00
N HIS A 41 -33.61 -32.93 26.35
CA HIS A 41 -33.02 -31.63 26.79
C HIS A 41 -32.79 -30.72 25.57
N ARG A 42 -33.38 -29.52 25.61
CA ARG A 42 -33.35 -28.52 24.51
C ARG A 42 -31.94 -28.03 24.17
N HIS A 43 -31.02 -28.05 25.13
CA HIS A 43 -29.65 -27.54 24.98
C HIS A 43 -28.76 -28.49 24.15
N SER A 44 -28.91 -29.80 24.36
CA SER A 44 -28.19 -30.85 23.61
C SER A 44 -28.61 -30.91 22.14
N ARG A 45 -29.87 -30.59 21.83
CA ARG A 45 -30.42 -30.53 20.46
C ARG A 45 -29.78 -29.45 19.60
N ASN A 46 -29.54 -28.27 20.18
CA ASN A 46 -28.98 -27.14 19.46
C ASN A 46 -27.48 -27.32 19.18
N VAL A 47 -26.75 -27.97 20.09
CA VAL A 47 -25.33 -28.32 19.92
C VAL A 47 -25.16 -29.36 18.81
N LEU A 48 -25.93 -30.44 18.84
CA LEU A 48 -25.91 -31.49 17.80
C LEU A 48 -26.36 -30.97 16.43
N PHE A 49 -27.40 -30.13 16.38
CA PHE A 49 -27.84 -29.46 15.15
C PHE A 49 -26.73 -28.55 14.59
N GLY A 50 -26.06 -27.79 15.46
CA GLY A 50 -24.93 -26.95 15.07
C GLY A 50 -23.74 -27.75 14.54
N GLU A 51 -23.44 -28.92 15.10
CA GLU A 51 -22.38 -29.81 14.61
C GLU A 51 -22.73 -30.49 13.27
N TYR A 52 -23.97 -30.95 13.11
CA TYR A 52 -24.42 -31.63 11.89
C TYR A 52 -24.52 -30.67 10.69
N VAL A 53 -25.05 -29.45 10.92
CA VAL A 53 -25.09 -28.40 9.90
C VAL A 53 -23.68 -27.92 9.54
N ARG A 54 -22.76 -27.85 10.51
CA ARG A 54 -21.33 -27.57 10.25
C ARG A 54 -20.67 -28.66 9.39
N ALA A 55 -20.96 -29.92 9.65
CA ALA A 55 -20.44 -31.03 8.85
C ALA A 55 -21.00 -31.02 7.42
N ALA A 56 -22.29 -30.76 7.25
CA ALA A 56 -22.94 -30.69 5.93
C ALA A 56 -22.49 -29.48 5.09
N LEU A 57 -22.35 -28.29 5.70
CA LEU A 57 -21.74 -27.13 5.04
C LEU A 57 -20.29 -27.41 4.66
N ARG A 58 -19.53 -28.09 5.52
CA ARG A 58 -18.16 -28.50 5.23
C ARG A 58 -18.13 -29.42 4.01
N GLU A 59 -19.00 -30.42 3.91
CA GLU A 59 -19.07 -31.30 2.74
C GLU A 59 -19.54 -30.59 1.47
N GLU A 60 -20.50 -29.67 1.54
CA GLU A 60 -20.96 -28.95 0.35
C GLU A 60 -19.91 -27.96 -0.17
N ILE A 61 -19.21 -27.24 0.72
CA ILE A 61 -18.09 -26.37 0.34
C ILE A 61 -16.94 -27.20 -0.25
N LEU A 62 -16.63 -28.36 0.34
CA LEU A 62 -15.68 -29.33 -0.22
C LEU A 62 -16.12 -29.84 -1.60
N SER A 63 -17.44 -30.00 -1.84
CA SER A 63 -18.00 -30.47 -3.11
C SER A 63 -17.98 -29.43 -4.25
N ARG A 64 -17.81 -28.14 -3.92
CA ARG A 64 -17.64 -27.04 -4.91
C ARG A 64 -16.19 -26.87 -5.37
N GLY A 65 -15.28 -27.73 -4.91
CA GLY A 65 -13.85 -27.65 -5.21
C GLY A 65 -13.11 -26.60 -4.38
N GLU A 66 -13.77 -25.80 -3.54
CA GLU A 66 -13.09 -24.84 -2.68
C GLU A 66 -12.32 -25.59 -1.57
N THR A 67 -11.00 -25.67 -1.71
CA THR A 67 -10.17 -26.19 -0.62
C THR A 67 -10.14 -25.16 0.51
N ILE A 68 -10.91 -25.41 1.57
CA ILE A 68 -10.93 -24.61 2.79
C ILE A 68 -9.60 -24.81 3.52
N ARG A 69 -8.76 -23.77 3.60
CA ARG A 69 -7.69 -23.70 4.60
C ARG A 69 -8.12 -22.77 5.74
N SER A 70 -8.07 -23.28 6.96
CA SER A 70 -8.34 -22.55 8.20
C SER A 70 -7.03 -22.04 8.82
N VAL A 71 -6.99 -20.77 9.20
CA VAL A 71 -5.87 -20.14 9.93
C VAL A 71 -6.40 -19.45 11.17
N ASP A 72 -5.66 -19.46 12.29
CA ASP A 72 -6.10 -18.85 13.55
C ASP A 72 -5.39 -17.52 13.84
N THR A 73 -6.07 -16.40 13.60
CA THR A 73 -5.55 -15.06 13.92
C THR A 73 -6.51 -14.33 14.84
N ASN A 74 -6.72 -14.88 16.04
CA ASN A 74 -7.82 -14.49 16.94
C ASN A 74 -9.20 -14.88 16.37
N GLY A 75 -9.24 -16.00 15.65
CA GLY A 75 -10.38 -16.50 14.88
C GLY A 75 -9.94 -17.36 13.70
N THR A 76 -10.81 -18.27 13.27
CA THR A 76 -10.57 -19.22 12.18
C THR A 76 -11.03 -18.66 10.83
N PHE A 77 -10.12 -18.45 9.88
CA PHE A 77 -10.47 -17.87 8.56
C PHE A 77 -10.50 -18.92 7.45
N ILE A 78 -11.61 -18.97 6.71
CA ILE A 78 -11.80 -19.85 5.56
C ILE A 78 -11.39 -19.10 4.29
N GLY A 79 -10.32 -19.55 3.64
CA GLY A 79 -9.83 -18.99 2.38
C GLY A 79 -10.42 -19.63 1.12
N LEU A 80 -10.11 -19.04 -0.03
CA LEU A 80 -10.49 -19.49 -1.38
C LEU A 80 -9.28 -20.08 -2.11
N ASN A 81 -9.43 -21.25 -2.71
CA ASN A 81 -8.47 -21.77 -3.70
C ASN A 81 -8.95 -21.44 -5.12
N ASN A 82 -8.17 -20.64 -5.85
CA ASN A 82 -8.43 -20.35 -7.26
C ASN A 82 -7.84 -21.47 -8.14
N HIS A 83 -8.67 -22.36 -8.67
CA HIS A 83 -8.21 -23.49 -9.51
C HIS A 83 -7.60 -23.08 -10.84
N THR A 84 -7.91 -21.89 -11.35
CA THR A 84 -7.30 -21.39 -12.59
C THR A 84 -5.86 -20.99 -12.34
N THR A 85 -5.59 -20.34 -11.21
CA THR A 85 -4.24 -19.86 -10.90
C THR A 85 -3.46 -20.75 -9.95
N ASN A 86 -4.12 -21.73 -9.34
CA ASN A 86 -3.63 -22.52 -8.21
C ASN A 86 -3.08 -21.62 -7.08
N VAL A 87 -3.78 -20.53 -6.77
CA VAL A 87 -3.44 -19.63 -5.67
C VAL A 87 -4.51 -19.71 -4.60
N ILE A 88 -4.08 -19.90 -3.36
CA ILE A 88 -4.94 -19.87 -2.18
C ILE A 88 -4.88 -18.46 -1.60
N SER A 89 -6.05 -17.91 -1.24
CA SER A 89 -6.16 -16.57 -0.69
C SER A 89 -7.11 -16.48 0.49
N TRP A 90 -6.76 -15.65 1.47
CA TRP A 90 -7.62 -15.19 2.55
C TRP A 90 -7.74 -13.69 2.42
N ARG A 91 -8.94 -13.20 2.09
CA ARG A 91 -9.21 -11.80 1.79
C ARG A 91 -10.07 -11.24 2.91
N GLY A 92 -9.69 -10.07 3.41
CA GLY A 92 -10.47 -9.41 4.46
C GLY A 92 -10.23 -9.93 5.88
N VAL A 93 -8.99 -10.30 6.22
CA VAL A 93 -8.60 -10.69 7.58
C VAL A 93 -8.33 -9.42 8.41
N PRO A 94 -9.12 -9.09 9.45
CA PRO A 94 -8.89 -7.87 10.21
C PRO A 94 -7.58 -7.97 10.99
N TYR A 95 -6.71 -6.97 10.84
CA TYR A 95 -5.46 -6.89 11.61
C TYR A 95 -5.57 -5.94 12.81
N ALA A 96 -6.67 -5.19 12.90
CA ALA A 96 -6.97 -4.27 13.98
C ALA A 96 -8.48 -4.17 14.23
N ASP A 97 -8.86 -3.64 15.40
CA ASP A 97 -10.23 -3.19 15.65
C ASP A 97 -10.61 -2.03 14.71
N PRO A 98 -11.89 -1.91 14.31
CA PRO A 98 -12.36 -0.84 13.44
C PRO A 98 -12.02 0.55 14.01
N PRO A 99 -11.33 1.44 13.27
CA PRO A 99 -10.88 2.74 13.77
C PRO A 99 -11.99 3.80 13.75
N ILE A 100 -13.14 3.47 14.33
CA ILE A 100 -14.37 4.28 14.31
C ILE A 100 -14.62 5.00 15.65
N GLY A 101 -15.39 6.07 15.62
CA GLY A 101 -15.77 6.83 16.82
C GLY A 101 -14.53 7.38 17.54
N ASP A 102 -14.37 7.03 18.83
CA ASP A 102 -13.22 7.50 19.60
C ASP A 102 -11.87 6.94 19.08
N LEU A 103 -11.87 5.82 18.35
CA LEU A 103 -10.66 5.26 17.74
C LEU A 103 -10.21 6.01 16.47
N ARG A 104 -11.02 6.97 15.98
CA ARG A 104 -10.64 7.82 14.86
C ARG A 104 -9.39 8.64 15.24
N TRP A 105 -8.38 8.58 14.38
CA TRP A 105 -7.04 9.15 14.59
C TRP A 105 -6.29 8.66 15.85
N ARG A 106 -6.58 7.43 16.30
CA ARG A 106 -5.77 6.74 17.33
C ARG A 106 -5.10 5.49 16.74
N ALA A 107 -4.03 5.01 17.40
CA ALA A 107 -3.34 3.78 17.03
C ALA A 107 -4.31 2.63 16.75
N ALA A 108 -4.03 1.89 15.68
CA ALA A 108 -4.67 0.61 15.44
C ALA A 108 -4.31 -0.37 16.57
N THR A 109 -5.31 -0.93 17.23
CA THR A 109 -5.14 -1.97 18.25
C THR A 109 -5.52 -3.34 17.67
N PRO A 110 -4.82 -4.43 18.04
CA PRO A 110 -5.23 -5.78 17.62
C PRO A 110 -6.70 -6.05 17.95
N PRO A 111 -7.41 -6.89 17.17
CA PRO A 111 -8.82 -7.16 17.41
C PRO A 111 -9.08 -7.61 18.84
N THR A 112 -9.97 -6.92 19.56
CA THR A 112 -10.22 -7.20 21.00
C THR A 112 -11.17 -8.37 21.22
N LYS A 113 -12.00 -8.69 20.22
CA LYS A 113 -12.97 -9.78 20.26
C LYS A 113 -12.48 -10.96 19.44
N HIS A 114 -12.66 -12.16 19.96
CA HIS A 114 -12.45 -13.38 19.17
C HIS A 114 -13.49 -13.46 18.05
N LEU A 115 -13.04 -13.68 16.82
CA LEU A 115 -13.86 -13.53 15.62
C LEU A 115 -14.64 -14.79 15.25
N GLY A 116 -14.36 -15.92 15.91
CA GLY A 116 -15.02 -17.20 15.63
C GLY A 116 -14.56 -17.73 14.27
N VAL A 117 -15.48 -18.27 13.47
CA VAL A 117 -15.17 -18.72 12.09
C VAL A 117 -15.60 -17.63 11.11
N VAL A 118 -14.66 -17.13 10.32
CA VAL A 118 -14.85 -16.03 9.37
C VAL A 118 -14.67 -16.55 7.94
N ASN A 119 -15.62 -16.23 7.07
CA ASN A 119 -15.48 -16.46 5.63
C ASN A 119 -14.60 -15.34 5.02
N ALA A 120 -13.39 -15.70 4.60
CA ALA A 120 -12.38 -14.81 4.03
C ALA A 120 -12.20 -15.04 2.52
N THR A 121 -13.26 -15.40 1.79
CA THR A 121 -13.19 -15.57 0.32
C THR A 121 -13.43 -14.26 -0.45
N ASN A 122 -14.00 -13.25 0.21
CA ASN A 122 -14.39 -11.97 -0.39
C ASN A 122 -13.53 -10.82 0.10
N TRP A 123 -13.30 -9.84 -0.77
CA TRP A 123 -12.68 -8.57 -0.38
C TRP A 123 -13.59 -7.82 0.58
N LYS A 124 -12.98 -7.15 1.56
CA LYS A 124 -13.65 -6.19 2.44
C LYS A 124 -13.67 -4.80 1.82
N ASP A 125 -14.43 -3.92 2.42
CA ASP A 125 -14.49 -2.51 2.03
C ASP A 125 -13.10 -1.88 2.11
N THR A 126 -12.82 -0.97 1.18
CA THR A 126 -11.56 -0.23 1.17
C THR A 126 -11.67 0.99 2.06
N CYS A 127 -10.53 1.56 2.45
CA CYS A 127 -10.54 2.80 3.23
C CYS A 127 -11.15 3.95 2.41
N ILE A 128 -11.88 4.83 3.11
CA ILE A 128 -12.49 6.03 2.50
C ILE A 128 -11.39 6.89 1.87
N LYS A 129 -11.60 7.26 0.61
CA LYS A 129 -10.65 8.04 -0.21
C LYS A 129 -11.02 9.53 -0.12
N THR A 130 -10.02 10.41 -0.23
CA THR A 130 -10.20 11.86 -0.05
C THR A 130 -11.14 12.54 -1.07
N THR A 131 -11.24 11.99 -2.28
CA THR A 131 -12.07 12.56 -3.35
C THR A 131 -13.55 12.32 -3.15
N GLN A 132 -13.92 11.47 -2.18
CA GLN A 132 -15.30 11.12 -1.89
C GLN A 132 -15.98 12.22 -1.06
N THR A 133 -17.11 12.71 -1.56
CA THR A 133 -17.95 13.73 -0.89
C THR A 133 -18.93 13.14 0.13
N TRP A 134 -19.06 11.80 0.15
CA TRP A 134 -19.82 10.97 1.09
C TRP A 134 -19.25 9.55 1.09
N VAL A 135 -19.63 8.70 2.05
CA VAL A 135 -19.24 7.27 2.03
C VAL A 135 -19.97 6.56 0.89
N VAL A 136 -19.21 6.01 -0.07
CA VAL A 136 -19.78 5.28 -1.22
C VAL A 136 -19.78 3.77 -0.95
N PRO A 137 -20.68 3.00 -1.60
CA PRO A 137 -20.66 1.54 -1.50
C PRO A 137 -19.27 0.94 -1.78
N GLY A 138 -18.82 0.03 -0.93
CA GLY A 138 -17.50 -0.59 -1.02
C GLY A 138 -16.37 0.17 -0.31
N THR A 139 -16.68 1.26 0.42
CA THR A 139 -15.73 1.99 1.28
C THR A 139 -16.25 2.14 2.70
N SER A 140 -15.34 2.14 3.69
CA SER A 140 -15.68 2.22 5.12
C SER A 140 -14.52 2.79 5.95
N GLU A 141 -14.82 3.31 7.15
CA GLU A 141 -13.79 3.55 8.18
C GLU A 141 -13.30 2.24 8.80
N ASP A 142 -14.19 1.24 8.89
CA ASP A 142 -13.83 -0.15 9.17
C ASP A 142 -13.16 -0.74 7.92
N CYS A 143 -11.85 -0.49 7.77
CA CYS A 143 -11.08 -0.86 6.58
C CYS A 143 -9.72 -1.49 6.87
N LEU A 144 -9.35 -1.72 8.13
CA LEU A 144 -8.02 -2.23 8.52
C LEU A 144 -7.95 -3.76 8.36
N TYR A 145 -7.96 -4.18 7.09
CA TYR A 145 -7.93 -5.58 6.67
C TYR A 145 -6.65 -5.94 5.91
N ALA A 146 -6.20 -7.16 6.14
CA ALA A 146 -5.15 -7.86 5.44
C ALA A 146 -5.73 -8.82 4.40
N ASN A 147 -4.94 -9.10 3.37
CA ASN A 147 -5.20 -10.17 2.42
C ASN A 147 -3.92 -10.99 2.27
N VAL A 148 -4.01 -12.30 2.42
CA VAL A 148 -2.86 -13.22 2.35
C VAL A 148 -3.03 -14.19 1.20
N PHE A 149 -1.97 -14.44 0.45
CA PHE A 149 -1.94 -15.27 -0.75
C PHE A 149 -0.73 -16.20 -0.72
N ILE A 150 -0.92 -17.42 -1.19
CA ILE A 150 0.13 -18.43 -1.29
C ILE A 150 -0.15 -19.36 -2.48
N SER A 151 0.90 -19.93 -3.07
CA SER A 151 0.73 -20.97 -4.08
C SER A 151 0.06 -22.21 -3.47
N GLY A 152 -0.92 -22.78 -4.17
CA GLY A 152 -1.59 -24.02 -3.80
C GLY A 152 -0.66 -25.24 -3.84
N SER A 153 0.46 -25.14 -4.55
CA SER A 153 1.53 -26.15 -4.58
C SER A 153 2.36 -26.20 -3.29
N THR A 154 2.21 -25.25 -2.37
CA THR A 154 2.96 -25.24 -1.11
C THR A 154 2.38 -26.23 -0.08
N PRO A 155 3.23 -27.05 0.57
CA PRO A 155 2.84 -27.94 1.68
C PRO A 155 1.97 -27.25 2.73
N SER A 156 0.95 -27.96 3.20
CA SER A 156 -0.19 -27.42 3.94
C SER A 156 0.00 -27.34 5.46
N ASN A 157 1.19 -26.97 5.94
CA ASN A 157 1.43 -26.85 7.38
C ASN A 157 2.32 -25.66 7.74
N SER A 158 2.20 -25.22 8.99
CA SER A 158 2.98 -24.14 9.62
C SER A 158 4.50 -24.39 9.64
N SER A 159 4.96 -25.58 9.21
CA SER A 159 6.38 -25.87 9.01
C SER A 159 6.94 -25.44 7.66
N ALA A 160 6.12 -24.95 6.72
CA ALA A 160 6.63 -24.50 5.41
C ALA A 160 7.65 -23.37 5.52
N LYS A 161 7.47 -22.44 6.48
CA LYS A 161 8.42 -21.37 6.83
C LYS A 161 8.91 -20.61 5.58
N LEU A 162 7.97 -20.18 4.75
CA LEU A 162 8.28 -19.50 3.50
C LEU A 162 8.66 -18.03 3.72
N PRO A 163 9.52 -17.45 2.86
CA PRO A 163 9.66 -16.00 2.75
C PRO A 163 8.30 -15.29 2.65
N VAL A 164 8.21 -14.08 3.21
CA VAL A 164 7.00 -13.27 3.20
C VAL A 164 7.26 -11.95 2.47
N MET A 165 6.43 -11.62 1.49
CA MET A 165 6.42 -10.34 0.80
C MET A 165 5.20 -9.53 1.25
N VAL A 166 5.43 -8.41 1.94
CA VAL A 166 4.37 -7.53 2.45
C VAL A 166 4.21 -6.33 1.51
N TRP A 167 3.01 -6.11 1.00
CA TRP A 167 2.70 -5.05 0.06
C TRP A 167 1.91 -3.90 0.68
N PHE A 168 2.38 -2.67 0.46
CA PHE A 168 1.67 -1.43 0.71
C PHE A 168 1.33 -0.73 -0.61
N HIS A 169 0.04 -0.49 -0.83
CA HIS A 169 -0.45 0.15 -2.06
C HIS A 169 -0.09 1.64 -2.14
N GLY A 170 -0.09 2.16 -3.37
CA GLY A 170 0.11 3.57 -3.67
C GLY A 170 -1.15 4.42 -3.49
N GLY A 171 -1.28 5.48 -4.28
CA GLY A 171 -2.43 6.39 -4.25
C GLY A 171 -2.20 7.71 -3.51
N GLY A 172 -0.93 8.11 -3.35
CA GLY A 172 -0.57 9.43 -2.82
C GLY A 172 -1.06 9.69 -1.40
N TYR A 173 -1.22 8.64 -0.59
CA TYR A 173 -1.80 8.68 0.76
C TYR A 173 -3.26 9.12 0.82
N GLN A 174 -3.91 9.36 -0.32
CA GLN A 174 -5.23 9.96 -0.45
C GLN A 174 -6.26 9.06 -1.13
N GLY A 175 -5.79 8.00 -1.78
CA GLY A 175 -6.56 6.99 -2.49
C GLY A 175 -5.78 5.67 -2.57
N GLY A 176 -6.16 4.83 -3.53
CA GLY A 176 -5.61 3.49 -3.71
C GLY A 176 -6.25 2.43 -2.83
N ASP A 177 -6.01 1.16 -3.13
CA ASP A 177 -6.37 0.02 -2.28
C ASP A 177 -5.61 -1.27 -2.64
N THR A 178 -5.76 -2.31 -1.80
CA THR A 178 -5.04 -3.58 -1.94
C THR A 178 -5.39 -4.38 -3.19
N ARG A 179 -6.48 -4.06 -3.90
CA ARG A 179 -6.90 -4.81 -5.10
C ARG A 179 -6.08 -4.45 -6.33
N GLU A 180 -5.28 -3.39 -6.25
CA GLU A 180 -4.32 -2.97 -7.28
C GLU A 180 -3.18 -3.98 -7.47
N ALA A 181 -2.91 -4.83 -6.47
CA ALA A 181 -1.83 -5.80 -6.48
C ALA A 181 -2.35 -7.22 -6.23
N ILE A 182 -2.88 -7.86 -7.28
CA ILE A 182 -3.25 -9.27 -7.25
C ILE A 182 -2.02 -10.12 -7.58
N PRO A 183 -1.50 -10.92 -6.63
CA PRO A 183 -0.15 -11.50 -6.74
C PRO A 183 -0.09 -12.80 -7.54
N ASP A 184 -1.19 -13.23 -8.19
CA ASP A 184 -1.28 -14.55 -8.81
C ASP A 184 -0.14 -14.80 -9.81
N ALA A 185 0.14 -13.84 -10.70
CA ALA A 185 1.17 -13.98 -11.73
C ALA A 185 2.59 -14.13 -11.16
N ILE A 186 2.95 -13.34 -10.14
CA ILE A 186 4.28 -13.42 -9.50
C ILE A 186 4.42 -14.67 -8.63
N LEU A 187 3.36 -15.07 -7.91
CA LEU A 187 3.35 -16.30 -7.11
C LEU A 187 3.49 -17.55 -7.99
N GLN A 188 2.80 -17.60 -9.13
CA GLN A 188 2.92 -18.69 -10.09
C GLN A 188 4.32 -18.80 -10.68
N THR A 189 4.87 -17.66 -11.13
CA THR A 189 6.21 -17.60 -11.71
C THR A 189 7.26 -18.09 -10.72
N SER A 190 7.19 -17.58 -9.49
CA SER A 190 8.12 -17.90 -8.44
C SER A 190 8.00 -19.35 -7.95
N ALA A 191 6.77 -19.86 -7.77
CA ALA A 191 6.54 -21.25 -7.38
C ALA A 191 7.00 -22.24 -8.46
N SER A 192 6.81 -21.91 -9.74
CA SER A 192 7.29 -22.75 -10.86
C SER A 192 8.81 -22.78 -10.94
N ALA A 193 9.49 -21.74 -10.46
CA ALA A 193 10.94 -21.70 -10.30
C ALA A 193 11.44 -22.35 -8.99
N GLY A 194 10.55 -23.02 -8.22
CA GLY A 194 10.92 -23.69 -6.97
C GLY A 194 11.18 -22.75 -5.79
N ARG A 195 10.73 -21.49 -5.86
CA ARG A 195 10.96 -20.45 -4.86
C ARG A 195 9.66 -19.90 -4.26
N PRO A 196 8.74 -20.72 -3.74
CA PRO A 196 7.45 -20.24 -3.25
C PRO A 196 7.62 -19.25 -2.08
N PHE A 197 6.74 -18.24 -2.03
CA PHE A 197 6.66 -17.27 -0.93
C PHE A 197 5.21 -16.96 -0.58
N VAL A 198 4.97 -16.34 0.58
CA VAL A 198 3.67 -15.80 1.01
C VAL A 198 3.61 -14.33 0.63
N PHE A 199 2.53 -13.90 -0.04
CA PHE A 199 2.27 -12.49 -0.30
C PHE A 199 1.17 -11.99 0.63
N ALA A 200 1.37 -10.85 1.30
CA ALA A 200 0.37 -10.24 2.16
C ALA A 200 0.20 -8.75 1.84
N SER A 201 -1.02 -8.30 1.54
CA SER A 201 -1.33 -6.88 1.31
C SER A 201 -2.21 -6.31 2.40
N PHE A 202 -1.95 -5.06 2.79
CA PHE A 202 -2.64 -4.42 3.90
C PHE A 202 -3.23 -3.07 3.48
N ALA A 203 -4.50 -2.86 3.79
CA ALA A 203 -5.13 -1.55 3.70
C ALA A 203 -4.71 -0.69 4.90
N TYR A 204 -4.57 0.62 4.71
CA TYR A 204 -4.23 1.58 5.77
C TYR A 204 -5.07 2.85 5.60
N ARG A 205 -5.31 3.60 6.69
CA ARG A 205 -6.12 4.83 6.61
C ARG A 205 -5.47 5.86 5.68
N LEU A 206 -6.31 6.55 4.92
CA LEU A 206 -5.93 7.51 3.88
C LEU A 206 -6.48 8.91 4.19
N GLY A 207 -5.93 9.92 3.54
CA GLY A 207 -6.51 11.25 3.49
C GLY A 207 -6.66 11.90 4.85
N GLN A 208 -7.77 12.61 5.04
CA GLN A 208 -8.17 13.17 6.32
C GLN A 208 -8.34 12.13 7.44
N PHE A 209 -8.52 10.85 7.13
CA PHE A 209 -8.62 9.80 8.15
C PHE A 209 -7.25 9.27 8.60
N GLY A 210 -6.25 9.32 7.71
CA GLY A 210 -4.90 8.77 7.93
C GLY A 210 -3.80 9.80 8.20
N PHE A 211 -3.98 11.02 7.69
CA PHE A 211 -2.92 12.03 7.58
C PHE A 211 -3.43 13.45 7.86
N LEU A 212 -4.50 13.59 8.67
CA LEU A 212 -4.77 14.87 9.33
C LEU A 212 -3.57 15.20 10.24
N ALA A 213 -3.26 16.49 10.38
CA ALA A 213 -2.13 16.99 11.16
C ALA A 213 -2.56 18.19 12.01
N GLY A 214 -1.66 18.70 12.86
CA GLY A 214 -1.89 19.87 13.70
C GLY A 214 -1.77 19.56 15.19
N SER A 215 -1.50 20.61 15.98
CA SER A 215 -1.33 20.54 17.42
C SER A 215 -2.54 19.93 18.16
N PRO A 216 -3.81 20.25 17.80
CA PRO A 216 -4.94 19.62 18.47
C PRO A 216 -5.00 18.10 18.31
N LEU A 217 -4.59 17.58 17.14
CA LEU A 217 -4.50 16.14 16.92
C LEU A 217 -3.32 15.51 17.66
N LYS A 218 -2.20 16.23 17.80
CA LYS A 218 -1.05 15.77 18.61
C LYS A 218 -1.42 15.63 20.09
N GLU A 219 -2.21 16.55 20.62
CA GLU A 219 -2.62 16.57 22.03
C GLU A 219 -3.63 15.48 22.37
N ASP A 220 -4.62 15.26 21.51
CA ASP A 220 -5.66 14.24 21.68
C ASP A 220 -5.76 13.39 20.42
N GLY A 221 -4.81 12.49 20.22
CA GLY A 221 -4.77 11.59 19.07
C GLY A 221 -3.37 11.07 18.79
N GLN A 222 -3.14 10.63 17.56
CA GLN A 222 -1.83 10.24 17.09
C GLN A 222 -1.64 10.67 15.64
N LEU A 223 -0.46 11.23 15.38
CA LEU A 223 -0.03 11.72 14.09
C LEU A 223 0.37 10.57 13.16
N ASN A 224 0.41 10.86 11.85
CA ASN A 224 0.82 9.92 10.79
C ASN A 224 0.13 8.55 10.89
N ILE A 225 -1.16 8.53 11.26
CA ILE A 225 -1.82 7.29 11.64
C ILE A 225 -1.91 6.26 10.50
N GLY A 226 -1.93 6.71 9.24
CA GLY A 226 -1.81 5.80 8.09
C GLY A 226 -0.48 5.04 8.05
N LEU A 227 0.64 5.65 8.45
CA LEU A 227 1.92 4.92 8.60
C LEU A 227 1.92 4.02 9.85
N GLN A 228 1.26 4.45 10.92
CA GLN A 228 1.12 3.65 12.15
C GLN A 228 0.25 2.41 11.91
N ASP A 229 -0.77 2.50 11.06
CA ASP A 229 -1.58 1.36 10.61
C ASP A 229 -0.71 0.31 9.92
N GLN A 230 0.19 0.75 9.03
CA GLN A 230 1.14 -0.13 8.37
C GLN A 230 2.14 -0.74 9.36
N ARG A 231 2.59 0.00 10.38
CA ARG A 231 3.45 -0.55 11.45
C ARG A 231 2.69 -1.60 12.28
N ALA A 232 1.41 -1.37 12.57
CA ALA A 232 0.55 -2.35 13.22
C ALA A 232 0.34 -3.60 12.36
N ALA A 233 0.18 -3.43 11.04
CA ALA A 233 0.13 -4.54 10.09
C ALA A 233 1.42 -5.38 10.10
N LEU A 234 2.60 -4.74 10.14
CA LEU A 234 3.87 -5.47 10.25
C LEU A 234 3.98 -6.25 11.57
N ARG A 235 3.54 -5.68 12.69
CA ARG A 235 3.45 -6.41 13.97
C ARG A 235 2.46 -7.56 13.91
N TRP A 236 1.36 -7.41 13.16
CA TRP A 236 0.42 -8.50 12.89
C TRP A 236 1.08 -9.62 12.06
N VAL A 237 1.87 -9.27 11.03
CA VAL A 237 2.64 -10.24 10.23
C VAL A 237 3.57 -11.05 11.14
N GLN A 238 4.36 -10.38 11.98
CA GLN A 238 5.27 -11.05 12.92
C GLN A 238 4.56 -12.06 13.83
N LYS A 239 3.34 -11.72 14.26
CA LYS A 239 2.57 -12.56 15.17
C LYS A 239 1.85 -13.74 14.49
N TYR A 240 1.35 -13.55 13.27
CA TYR A 240 0.33 -14.44 12.71
C TYR A 240 0.66 -15.02 11.33
N ILE A 241 1.65 -14.50 10.61
CA ILE A 241 1.91 -14.98 9.22
C ILE A 241 2.34 -16.45 9.17
N GLY A 242 2.86 -16.98 10.28
CA GLY A 242 3.19 -18.40 10.46
C GLY A 242 2.01 -19.33 10.22
N ASP A 243 0.79 -18.92 10.58
CA ASP A 243 -0.42 -19.73 10.38
C ASP A 243 -0.80 -19.83 8.89
N PHE A 244 -0.33 -18.89 8.08
CA PHE A 244 -0.49 -18.90 6.62
C PHE A 244 0.68 -19.60 5.90
N GLY A 245 1.66 -20.14 6.65
CA GLY A 245 2.84 -20.82 6.12
C GLY A 245 4.06 -19.91 5.91
N GLY A 246 3.97 -18.64 6.28
CA GLY A 246 5.08 -17.69 6.21
C GLY A 246 6.08 -17.85 7.35
N ASP A 247 7.28 -17.31 7.18
CA ASP A 247 8.29 -17.20 8.22
C ASP A 247 8.45 -15.74 8.66
N PRO A 248 8.05 -15.38 9.89
CA PRO A 248 8.12 -13.99 10.36
C PRO A 248 9.56 -13.44 10.41
N SER A 249 10.59 -14.29 10.48
CA SER A 249 12.00 -13.86 10.38
C SER A 249 12.47 -13.54 8.95
N ARG A 250 11.64 -13.77 7.92
CA ARG A 250 12.00 -13.57 6.50
C ARG A 250 10.99 -12.70 5.79
N VAL A 251 10.71 -11.53 6.37
CA VAL A 251 9.75 -10.55 5.85
C VAL A 251 10.46 -9.49 5.01
N THR A 252 10.05 -9.35 3.76
CA THR A 252 10.44 -8.26 2.86
C THR A 252 9.25 -7.32 2.67
N ILE A 253 9.42 -6.03 2.97
CA ILE A 253 8.39 -5.02 2.69
C ILE A 253 8.53 -4.48 1.28
N TRP A 254 7.41 -4.21 0.64
CA TRP A 254 7.33 -3.72 -0.74
C TRP A 254 6.21 -2.70 -0.87
N GLY A 255 6.43 -1.65 -1.65
CA GLY A 255 5.35 -0.77 -2.05
C GLY A 255 5.67 -0.02 -3.33
N GLN A 256 4.64 0.63 -3.86
CA GLN A 256 4.73 1.47 -5.05
C GLN A 256 4.19 2.88 -4.76
N SER A 257 4.79 3.92 -5.33
CA SER A 257 4.35 5.32 -5.15
C SER A 257 4.36 5.75 -3.67
N ALA A 258 3.21 6.16 -3.13
CA ALA A 258 3.04 6.39 -1.69
C ALA A 258 3.31 5.16 -0.82
N GLY A 259 3.10 3.95 -1.36
CA GLY A 259 3.53 2.71 -0.71
C GLY A 259 5.06 2.58 -0.67
N ALA A 260 5.76 2.95 -1.74
CA ALA A 260 7.23 3.01 -1.75
C ALA A 260 7.77 4.13 -0.84
N GLY A 261 7.06 5.26 -0.78
CA GLY A 261 7.32 6.32 0.20
C GLY A 261 7.09 5.82 1.64
N SER A 262 6.07 5.00 1.85
CA SER A 262 5.83 4.34 3.14
C SER A 262 6.96 3.38 3.51
N VAL A 263 7.45 2.58 2.57
CA VAL A 263 8.64 1.72 2.77
C VAL A 263 9.85 2.57 3.15
N MET A 264 10.10 3.67 2.43
CA MET A 264 11.14 4.64 2.80
C MET A 264 10.95 5.17 4.23
N PHE A 265 9.72 5.48 4.65
CA PHE A 265 9.44 5.92 6.02
C PHE A 265 9.68 4.82 7.06
N HIS A 266 9.31 3.57 6.79
CA HIS A 266 9.61 2.45 7.70
C HIS A 266 11.10 2.15 7.82
N LEU A 267 11.91 2.46 6.79
CA LEU A 267 13.37 2.37 6.85
C LEU A 267 13.96 3.41 7.81
N ILE A 268 13.40 4.61 7.92
CA ILE A 268 13.94 5.69 8.77
C ILE A 268 13.22 5.85 10.12
N ALA A 269 12.05 5.21 10.27
CA ALA A 269 11.22 5.33 11.45
C ALA A 269 11.98 4.96 12.73
N ASN A 270 11.68 5.66 13.83
CA ASN A 270 12.33 5.46 15.14
C ASN A 270 13.87 5.50 15.05
N GLY A 271 14.43 6.40 14.24
CA GLY A 271 15.88 6.52 14.03
C GLY A 271 16.51 5.33 13.29
N GLY A 272 15.74 4.64 12.45
CA GLY A 272 16.19 3.45 11.72
C GLY A 272 15.96 2.13 12.47
N ASN A 273 15.34 2.16 13.66
CA ASN A 273 14.95 0.93 14.35
C ASN A 273 13.69 0.33 13.72
N ASN A 274 13.88 -0.73 12.95
CA ASN A 274 12.79 -1.46 12.28
C ASN A 274 12.07 -2.48 13.19
N GLU A 275 12.39 -2.59 14.48
CA GLU A 275 11.75 -3.50 15.45
C GLU A 275 11.78 -4.98 15.02
N ASP A 276 12.81 -5.39 14.25
CA ASP A 276 12.91 -6.73 13.64
C ASP A 276 11.70 -7.12 12.76
N LEU A 277 10.93 -6.12 12.29
CA LEU A 277 9.68 -6.37 11.57
C LEU A 277 9.90 -6.83 10.12
N PHE A 278 11.06 -6.54 9.54
CA PHE A 278 11.43 -6.89 8.18
C PHE A 278 12.95 -6.97 8.03
N VAL A 279 13.40 -7.77 7.06
CA VAL A 279 14.83 -8.04 6.79
C VAL A 279 15.29 -7.55 5.43
N ALA A 280 14.38 -7.04 4.59
CA ALA A 280 14.68 -6.40 3.31
C ALA A 280 13.54 -5.47 2.87
N ALA A 281 13.81 -4.55 1.95
CA ALA A 281 12.83 -3.58 1.46
C ALA A 281 12.90 -3.36 -0.06
N ILE A 282 11.72 -3.24 -0.68
CA ILE A 282 11.54 -2.93 -2.10
C ILE A 282 10.70 -1.65 -2.23
N GLY A 283 11.09 -0.72 -3.08
CA GLY A 283 10.32 0.50 -3.34
C GLY A 283 10.30 0.90 -4.81
N ASP A 284 9.14 0.78 -5.42
CA ASP A 284 8.91 1.17 -6.81
C ASP A 284 8.40 2.62 -6.83
N SER A 285 9.26 3.55 -7.28
CA SER A 285 8.95 4.98 -7.35
C SER A 285 8.64 5.60 -5.98
N PRO A 286 9.60 5.67 -5.03
CA PRO A 286 9.38 6.20 -3.69
C PRO A 286 8.96 7.67 -3.72
N ALA A 287 7.76 7.96 -3.20
CA ALA A 287 7.20 9.31 -3.21
C ALA A 287 7.78 10.20 -2.08
N LEU A 288 8.74 11.06 -2.43
CA LEU A 288 9.34 12.04 -1.52
C LEU A 288 8.44 13.29 -1.41
N SER A 289 7.80 13.47 -0.25
CA SER A 289 6.86 14.59 -0.01
C SER A 289 7.48 15.73 0.75
N ALA A 290 6.97 16.94 0.51
CA ALA A 290 7.15 18.03 1.45
C ALA A 290 6.65 17.56 2.82
N MET A 291 7.52 17.66 3.81
CA MET A 291 7.30 17.24 5.19
C MET A 291 7.49 18.44 6.12
N PRO A 292 6.51 19.36 6.16
CA PRO A 292 6.48 20.37 7.21
C PRO A 292 6.42 19.71 8.60
N ASP A 293 6.84 20.45 9.62
CA ASP A 293 6.64 20.05 11.02
C ASP A 293 5.14 19.98 11.33
N TYR A 294 4.72 19.04 12.18
CA TYR A 294 3.29 18.81 12.48
C TYR A 294 2.53 20.05 12.95
N ASN A 295 3.23 21.02 13.55
CA ASN A 295 2.73 22.30 14.05
C ASN A 295 3.11 23.50 13.17
N ASP A 296 3.58 23.25 11.94
CA ASP A 296 3.84 24.32 10.98
C ASP A 296 2.55 25.10 10.67
N PRO A 297 2.62 26.44 10.51
CA PRO A 297 1.45 27.25 10.16
C PRO A 297 0.65 26.73 8.96
N TYR A 298 1.29 26.08 7.98
CA TYR A 298 0.60 25.46 6.85
C TYR A 298 -0.31 24.31 7.29
N LEU A 299 0.16 23.42 8.18
CA LEU A 299 -0.61 22.28 8.67
C LEU A 299 -1.67 22.70 9.71
N GLU A 300 -1.38 23.71 10.52
CA GLU A 300 -2.38 24.32 11.41
C GLU A 300 -3.52 24.96 10.61
N ASP A 301 -3.22 25.65 9.51
CA ASP A 301 -4.23 26.18 8.59
C ASP A 301 -5.08 25.07 7.95
N VAL A 302 -4.45 23.98 7.48
CA VAL A 302 -5.15 22.80 6.97
C VAL A 302 -6.11 22.22 8.02
N PHE A 303 -5.66 22.07 9.27
CA PHE A 303 -6.50 21.60 10.37
C PHE A 303 -7.68 22.54 10.65
N GLN A 304 -7.42 23.84 10.78
CA GLN A 304 -8.44 24.83 11.09
C GLN A 304 -9.53 24.89 10.04
N GLN A 305 -9.15 24.86 8.76
CA GLN A 305 -10.09 24.82 7.65
C GLN A 305 -10.86 23.50 7.63
N PHE A 306 -10.18 22.37 7.80
CA PHE A 306 -10.84 21.05 7.88
C PHE A 306 -11.91 21.01 8.97
N ALA A 307 -11.56 21.40 10.20
CA ALA A 307 -12.49 21.41 11.33
C ALA A 307 -13.69 22.34 11.08
N SER A 308 -13.43 23.55 10.55
CA SER A 308 -14.49 24.50 10.20
C SER A 308 -15.42 23.95 9.10
N LEU A 309 -14.88 23.31 8.08
CA LEU A 309 -15.64 22.68 7.00
C LEU A 309 -16.48 21.48 7.49
N ALA A 310 -16.02 20.79 8.53
CA ALA A 310 -16.74 19.72 9.23
C ALA A 310 -17.80 20.24 10.21
N GLY A 311 -17.87 21.55 10.45
CA GLY A 311 -18.80 22.17 11.40
C GLY A 311 -18.32 22.20 12.85
N CYS A 312 -17.05 21.90 13.10
CA CYS A 312 -16.42 22.01 14.42
C CYS A 312 -15.65 23.33 14.54
N ASN A 313 -15.74 23.99 15.70
CA ASN A 313 -14.98 25.22 15.95
C ASN A 313 -13.50 24.87 16.26
N PRO A 314 -12.53 25.26 15.42
CA PRO A 314 -11.13 24.87 15.59
C PRO A 314 -10.46 25.51 16.81
N THR A 315 -11.05 26.56 17.39
CA THR A 315 -10.50 27.27 18.55
C THR A 315 -10.94 26.68 19.89
N GLN A 316 -11.87 25.72 19.87
CA GLN A 316 -12.38 25.10 21.10
C GLN A 316 -11.48 23.96 21.56
N PRO A 317 -11.22 23.82 22.87
CA PRO A 317 -10.41 22.71 23.40
C PRO A 317 -10.96 21.32 23.08
N ASN A 318 -12.27 21.20 22.83
CA ASN A 318 -12.93 19.93 22.50
C ASN A 318 -13.10 19.69 20.99
N VAL A 319 -12.34 20.39 20.13
CA VAL A 319 -12.43 20.23 18.66
C VAL A 319 -12.27 18.78 18.22
N MET A 320 -11.33 18.03 18.82
CA MET A 320 -11.13 16.62 18.50
C MET A 320 -12.34 15.76 18.90
N SER A 321 -12.94 16.01 20.07
CA SER A 321 -14.17 15.32 20.48
C SER A 321 -15.33 15.62 19.53
N CYS A 322 -15.48 16.88 19.08
CA CYS A 322 -16.46 17.25 18.06
C CYS A 322 -16.24 16.45 16.77
N LEU A 323 -15.00 16.44 16.26
CA LEU A 323 -14.64 15.73 15.04
C LEU A 323 -14.86 14.22 15.13
N ARG A 324 -14.58 13.59 16.28
CA ARG A 324 -14.83 12.14 16.48
C ARG A 324 -16.31 11.79 16.60
N ALA A 325 -17.15 12.72 17.05
CA ALA A 325 -18.59 12.51 17.16
C ALA A 325 -19.33 12.55 15.80
N LEU A 326 -18.70 13.09 14.76
CA LEU A 326 -19.28 13.15 13.42
C LEU A 326 -19.30 11.77 12.74
N ASP A 327 -20.29 11.57 11.87
CA ASP A 327 -20.29 10.43 10.96
C ASP A 327 -19.17 10.53 9.92
N ALA A 328 -18.82 9.39 9.33
CA ALA A 328 -17.77 9.29 8.31
C ALA A 328 -18.04 10.16 7.07
N GLY A 329 -19.31 10.38 6.72
CA GLY A 329 -19.70 11.16 5.54
C GLY A 329 -19.41 12.65 5.72
N ALA A 330 -19.66 13.21 6.90
CA ALA A 330 -19.32 14.58 7.25
C ALA A 330 -17.80 14.81 7.19
N ILE A 331 -17.01 13.86 7.71
CA ILE A 331 -15.54 13.89 7.65
C ILE A 331 -15.05 13.80 6.20
N ALA A 332 -15.61 12.88 5.39
CA ALA A 332 -15.30 12.74 3.97
C ALA A 332 -15.58 14.03 3.18
N SER A 333 -16.76 14.61 3.38
CA SER A 333 -17.17 15.86 2.75
C SER A 333 -16.25 17.02 3.10
N ALA A 334 -15.88 17.18 4.38
CA ALA A 334 -14.96 18.22 4.83
C ALA A 334 -13.58 18.10 4.17
N GLY A 335 -13.01 16.88 4.12
CA GLY A 335 -11.73 16.62 3.45
C GLY A 335 -11.78 16.93 1.96
N SER A 336 -12.83 16.48 1.26
CA SER A 336 -13.03 16.74 -0.17
C SER A 336 -13.16 18.23 -0.48
N ARG A 337 -13.91 18.99 0.35
CA ARG A 337 -14.04 20.45 0.22
C ARG A 337 -12.73 21.18 0.50
N LEU A 338 -11.92 20.70 1.43
CA LEU A 338 -10.61 21.29 1.70
C LEU A 338 -9.67 21.14 0.50
N ILE A 339 -9.58 19.93 -0.06
CA ILE A 339 -8.78 19.68 -1.27
C ILE A 339 -9.28 20.53 -2.45
N ALA A 340 -10.60 20.67 -2.60
CA ALA A 340 -11.20 21.53 -3.60
C ALA A 340 -10.75 23.00 -3.49
N SER A 341 -10.49 23.49 -2.27
CA SER A 341 -10.02 24.85 -2.03
C SER A 341 -8.52 25.04 -2.29
N ARG A 342 -7.72 23.97 -2.18
CA ARG A 342 -6.28 23.95 -2.46
C ARG A 342 -6.02 23.47 -3.89
N ASN A 343 -6.55 24.22 -4.85
CA ASN A 343 -6.66 23.85 -6.26
C ASN A 343 -5.34 23.68 -7.05
N SER A 344 -4.19 24.02 -6.47
CA SER A 344 -2.84 23.77 -7.02
C SER A 344 -2.12 22.57 -6.39
N THR A 345 -2.66 21.96 -5.33
CA THR A 345 -1.98 20.90 -4.55
C THR A 345 -2.60 19.54 -4.87
N LEU A 346 -1.78 18.57 -5.27
CA LEU A 346 -2.24 17.21 -5.56
C LEU A 346 -2.52 16.44 -4.26
N TYR A 347 -1.63 16.60 -3.26
CA TYR A 347 -1.63 15.82 -2.03
C TYR A 347 -1.64 16.72 -0.80
N VAL A 348 -2.83 17.09 -0.33
CA VAL A 348 -3.00 17.93 0.87
C VAL A 348 -2.73 17.11 2.13
N PHE A 349 -3.24 15.88 2.16
CA PHE A 349 -3.03 14.92 3.25
C PHE A 349 -1.92 13.95 2.85
N ALA A 350 -0.77 14.04 3.52
CA ALA A 350 0.41 13.22 3.30
C ALA A 350 1.24 13.15 4.60
N PRO A 351 2.24 12.25 4.71
CA PRO A 351 3.13 12.22 5.86
C PRO A 351 3.85 13.54 6.13
N TYR A 352 4.07 13.83 7.40
CA TYR A 352 4.72 15.05 7.88
C TYR A 352 5.71 14.73 9.00
N PHE A 353 6.55 15.71 9.36
CA PHE A 353 7.54 15.53 10.42
C PHE A 353 6.89 15.63 11.80
N ASP A 354 6.77 14.50 12.50
CA ASP A 354 6.09 14.40 13.80
C ASP A 354 7.03 14.41 15.02
N GLY A 355 8.34 14.25 14.78
CA GLY A 355 9.37 14.21 15.83
C GLY A 355 9.32 12.98 16.74
N GLU A 356 8.48 11.98 16.42
CA GLU A 356 8.30 10.76 17.20
C GLU A 356 8.54 9.52 16.35
N PHE A 357 7.65 9.25 15.40
CA PHE A 357 7.80 8.11 14.48
C PHE A 357 8.79 8.45 13.38
N ILE A 358 8.69 9.66 12.84
CA ILE A 358 9.64 10.21 11.87
C ILE A 358 10.47 11.28 12.58
N THR A 359 11.62 10.86 13.09
CA THR A 359 12.53 11.69 13.89
C THR A 359 13.48 12.54 13.04
N GLU A 360 13.61 12.20 11.76
CA GLU A 360 14.38 12.95 10.76
C GLU A 360 13.67 12.96 9.41
N ARG A 361 13.91 14.00 8.60
CA ARG A 361 13.42 14.03 7.22
C ARG A 361 14.22 13.06 6.34
N PRO A 362 13.61 12.45 5.30
CA PRO A 362 14.28 11.48 4.44
C PRO A 362 15.64 11.93 3.91
N ILE A 363 15.78 13.17 3.40
CA ILE A 363 17.07 13.63 2.89
C ILE A 363 18.14 13.59 3.99
N GLN A 364 17.84 14.07 5.19
CA GLN A 364 18.77 14.07 6.32
C GLN A 364 19.14 12.64 6.75
N ALA A 365 18.13 11.78 6.90
CA ALA A 365 18.30 10.40 7.36
C ALA A 365 19.21 9.58 6.42
N PHE A 366 19.06 9.71 5.09
CA PHE A 366 19.86 8.98 4.11
C PHE A 366 21.20 9.66 3.75
N THR A 367 21.52 10.83 4.29
CA THR A 367 22.76 11.54 3.92
C THR A 367 23.66 11.81 5.12
N SER A 368 23.30 12.79 5.94
CA SER A 368 24.14 13.30 7.02
C SER A 368 24.11 12.39 8.24
N SER A 369 22.92 11.92 8.63
CA SER A 369 22.74 11.19 9.87
C SER A 369 22.92 9.68 9.69
N LYS A 370 22.63 9.17 8.49
CA LYS A 370 22.70 7.73 8.15
C LYS A 370 21.84 6.87 9.09
N THR A 371 20.71 7.42 9.52
CA THR A 371 19.77 6.81 10.46
C THR A 371 18.67 6.08 9.70
N PHE A 372 19.00 4.90 9.20
CA PHE A 372 18.07 4.01 8.51
C PHE A 372 18.34 2.55 8.87
N ALA A 373 17.33 1.70 8.73
CA ALA A 373 17.40 0.28 9.02
C ALA A 373 18.47 -0.40 8.16
N GLN A 374 19.32 -1.21 8.79
CA GLN A 374 20.49 -1.81 8.14
C GLN A 374 20.11 -3.12 7.43
N VAL A 375 19.24 -3.03 6.41
CA VAL A 375 18.74 -4.16 5.63
C VAL A 375 19.01 -4.00 4.13
N PRO A 376 19.12 -5.06 3.33
CA PRO A 376 19.23 -4.90 1.87
C PRO A 376 18.01 -4.21 1.24
N VAL A 377 18.25 -3.44 0.17
CA VAL A 377 17.18 -2.68 -0.52
C VAL A 377 17.17 -2.84 -2.04
N LEU A 378 15.99 -2.75 -2.65
CA LEU A 378 15.79 -2.65 -4.10
C LEU A 378 14.86 -1.47 -4.38
N PHE A 379 15.35 -0.41 -5.04
CA PHE A 379 14.51 0.74 -5.39
C PHE A 379 14.73 1.16 -6.83
N GLY A 380 13.67 1.62 -7.49
CA GLY A 380 13.78 2.14 -8.84
C GLY A 380 12.64 3.07 -9.19
N SER A 381 12.56 3.41 -10.47
CA SER A 381 11.54 4.32 -11.00
C SER A 381 11.32 4.05 -12.48
N ASN A 382 10.21 4.54 -13.00
CA ASN A 382 9.91 4.59 -14.42
C ASN A 382 10.66 5.75 -15.08
N THR A 383 10.83 5.71 -16.40
CA THR A 383 11.47 6.82 -17.14
C THR A 383 10.70 8.14 -17.01
N ASN A 384 9.36 8.09 -17.09
CA ASN A 384 8.50 9.28 -17.19
C ASN A 384 7.63 9.46 -15.93
N GLU A 385 8.27 9.43 -14.76
CA GLU A 385 7.57 9.55 -13.47
C GLU A 385 6.69 10.78 -13.34
N GLY A 386 7.08 11.89 -13.97
CA GLY A 386 6.37 13.16 -13.86
C GLY A 386 5.24 13.36 -14.88
N SER A 387 4.96 12.38 -15.74
CA SER A 387 3.98 12.52 -16.81
C SER A 387 2.57 12.85 -16.32
N ASN A 388 1.96 13.90 -16.91
CA ASN A 388 0.55 14.25 -16.78
C ASN A 388 0.00 14.52 -15.36
N TRP A 389 0.85 14.68 -14.33
CA TRP A 389 0.38 14.94 -12.96
C TRP A 389 -0.45 16.22 -12.81
N SER A 390 -0.08 17.28 -13.52
CA SER A 390 -0.79 18.56 -13.46
C SER A 390 -2.18 18.52 -14.11
N ALA A 391 -2.45 17.54 -14.97
CA ALA A 391 -3.59 17.55 -15.89
C ALA A 391 -4.95 17.59 -15.19
N ARG A 392 -5.01 17.12 -13.94
CA ARG A 392 -6.22 17.07 -13.12
C ARG A 392 -6.33 18.24 -12.13
N LEU A 393 -5.37 19.16 -12.12
CA LEU A 393 -5.44 20.34 -11.26
C LEU A 393 -6.53 21.28 -11.74
N ARG A 394 -7.31 21.79 -10.78
CA ARG A 394 -8.42 22.72 -11.05
C ARG A 394 -7.93 24.14 -11.30
N ASN A 395 -6.75 24.49 -10.81
CA ASN A 395 -6.15 25.80 -11.05
C ASN A 395 -5.48 25.82 -12.44
N PRO A 396 -6.01 26.56 -13.43
CA PRO A 396 -5.38 26.66 -14.74
C PRO A 396 -3.97 27.26 -14.65
N ASN A 397 -3.69 28.13 -13.67
CA ASN A 397 -2.38 28.76 -13.49
C ASN A 397 -1.31 27.80 -12.94
N ALA A 398 -1.68 26.57 -12.54
CA ALA A 398 -0.78 25.51 -12.11
C ALA A 398 -0.94 24.23 -12.94
N ASN A 399 -1.80 24.25 -13.96
CA ASN A 399 -1.98 23.12 -14.86
C ASN A 399 -1.03 23.27 -16.05
N THR A 400 0.00 22.42 -16.10
CA THR A 400 1.01 22.44 -17.17
C THR A 400 0.63 21.57 -18.36
N SER A 401 -0.64 21.16 -18.50
CA SER A 401 -1.08 20.41 -19.68
C SER A 401 -1.02 21.29 -20.94
N MET A 402 -0.63 20.66 -22.05
CA MET A 402 -0.47 21.32 -23.35
C MET A 402 -1.81 21.87 -23.90
N PRO A 403 -1.77 22.94 -24.73
CA PRO A 403 -0.57 23.61 -25.26
C PRO A 403 -0.06 24.81 -24.43
N ASP A 404 -0.77 25.23 -23.38
CA ASP A 404 -0.59 26.56 -22.77
C ASP A 404 0.38 26.61 -21.59
N ALA A 405 1.24 25.60 -21.44
CA ALA A 405 2.22 25.57 -20.35
C ALA A 405 3.27 26.69 -20.51
N THR A 406 3.50 27.44 -19.44
CA THR A 406 4.56 28.46 -19.32
C THR A 406 5.48 28.14 -18.15
N GLN A 407 6.66 28.75 -18.09
CA GLN A 407 7.55 28.67 -16.92
C GLN A 407 6.83 29.03 -15.62
N GLU A 408 5.92 30.02 -15.64
CA GLU A 408 5.12 30.40 -14.48
C GLU A 408 4.15 29.30 -14.06
N THR A 409 3.48 28.64 -15.02
CA THR A 409 2.61 27.50 -14.69
C THR A 409 3.39 26.33 -14.08
N VAL A 410 4.63 26.09 -14.54
CA VAL A 410 5.52 25.06 -13.96
C VAL A 410 5.92 25.44 -12.54
N PHE A 411 6.28 26.71 -12.30
CA PHE A 411 6.57 27.20 -10.95
C PHE A 411 5.37 27.02 -10.01
N ASN A 412 4.18 27.44 -10.43
CA ASN A 412 2.96 27.32 -9.64
C ASN A 412 2.58 25.86 -9.38
N PHE A 413 2.81 24.97 -10.36
CA PHE A 413 2.62 23.53 -10.19
C PHE A 413 3.55 22.97 -9.11
N LEU A 414 4.86 23.20 -9.23
CA LEU A 414 5.85 22.69 -8.27
C LEU A 414 5.65 23.30 -6.88
N ARG A 415 5.37 24.60 -6.78
CA ARG A 415 5.06 25.28 -5.52
C ARG A 415 3.77 24.76 -4.88
N GLY A 416 2.80 24.33 -5.67
CA GLY A 416 1.60 23.66 -5.18
C GLY A 416 1.89 22.32 -4.49
N GLN A 417 2.97 21.62 -4.89
CA GLN A 417 3.39 20.33 -4.30
C GLN A 417 4.41 20.51 -3.18
N TYR A 418 5.24 21.56 -3.28
CA TYR A 418 6.24 21.96 -2.30
C TYR A 418 5.96 23.42 -1.89
N PRO A 419 5.09 23.66 -0.88
CA PRO A 419 4.63 25.00 -0.50
C PRO A 419 5.73 26.01 -0.18
N PHE A 420 6.91 25.49 0.19
CA PHE A 420 8.08 26.25 0.62
C PHE A 420 9.09 26.52 -0.51
N LEU A 421 8.86 25.98 -1.73
CA LEU A 421 9.70 26.24 -2.90
C LEU A 421 9.79 27.74 -3.21
N THR A 422 11.00 28.30 -3.18
CA THR A 422 11.25 29.70 -3.54
C THR A 422 11.43 29.87 -5.04
N LYS A 423 11.22 31.10 -5.52
CA LYS A 423 11.45 31.43 -6.93
C LYS A 423 12.93 31.30 -7.29
N GLU A 424 13.84 31.68 -6.41
CA GLU A 424 15.29 31.50 -6.59
C GLU A 424 15.69 30.04 -6.79
N THR A 425 15.20 29.12 -5.93
CA THR A 425 15.45 27.69 -6.10
C THR A 425 14.87 27.18 -7.42
N PHE A 426 13.66 27.62 -7.79
CA PHE A 426 13.05 27.25 -9.05
C PHE A 426 13.84 27.75 -10.28
N ASP A 427 14.30 29.01 -10.27
CA ASP A 427 15.06 29.57 -11.39
C ASP A 427 16.41 28.85 -11.56
N ARG A 428 17.07 28.47 -10.45
CA ARG A 428 18.25 27.60 -10.49
C ARG A 428 17.93 26.21 -11.04
N ALA A 429 16.76 25.66 -10.73
CA ALA A 429 16.31 24.41 -11.34
C ALA A 429 16.17 24.60 -12.87
N VAL A 430 15.53 25.68 -13.36
CA VAL A 430 15.36 25.92 -14.81
C VAL A 430 16.69 25.92 -15.56
N GLU A 431 17.77 26.43 -14.96
CA GLU A 431 19.12 26.40 -15.55
C GLU A 431 19.66 24.97 -15.77
N LEU A 432 19.27 24.01 -14.92
CA LEU A 432 19.66 22.60 -15.02
C LEU A 432 18.74 21.76 -15.92
N TYR A 433 17.57 22.30 -16.28
CA TYR A 433 16.60 21.66 -17.18
C TYR A 433 16.34 22.61 -18.37
N PRO A 434 17.31 22.90 -19.25
CA PRO A 434 17.12 23.88 -20.31
C PRO A 434 15.97 23.47 -21.24
N ILE A 435 15.10 24.42 -21.57
CA ILE A 435 13.88 24.17 -22.36
C ILE A 435 14.16 23.54 -23.74
N SER A 436 15.35 23.78 -24.29
CA SER A 436 15.83 23.18 -25.55
C SER A 436 15.83 21.65 -25.53
N ASP A 437 16.00 21.04 -24.36
CA ASP A 437 16.12 19.59 -24.22
C ASP A 437 14.75 18.91 -24.18
N TYR A 438 13.69 19.67 -23.94
CA TYR A 438 12.32 19.17 -23.75
C TYR A 438 11.34 19.68 -24.81
N GLY A 439 11.66 20.78 -25.50
CA GLY A 439 10.85 21.39 -26.55
C GLY A 439 9.64 22.19 -26.06
N ASN A 440 9.12 21.94 -24.85
CA ASN A 440 8.06 22.74 -24.24
C ASN A 440 8.06 22.67 -22.70
N PHE A 441 7.36 23.61 -22.05
CA PHE A 441 7.32 23.74 -20.59
C PHE A 441 6.58 22.59 -19.90
N SER A 442 5.65 21.93 -20.59
CA SER A 442 4.96 20.77 -20.04
C SER A 442 5.95 19.63 -19.79
N LEU A 443 6.73 19.25 -20.80
CA LEU A 443 7.71 18.17 -20.70
C LEU A 443 8.86 18.51 -19.75
N GLN A 444 9.33 19.78 -19.74
CA GLN A 444 10.31 20.25 -18.77
C GLN A 444 9.78 20.12 -17.33
N GLY A 445 8.55 20.60 -17.08
CA GLY A 445 7.91 20.51 -15.76
C GLY A 445 7.63 19.08 -15.32
N GLN A 446 7.25 18.20 -16.24
CA GLN A 446 7.11 16.76 -15.98
C GLN A 446 8.47 16.17 -15.57
N GLN A 447 9.56 16.44 -16.29
CA GLN A 447 10.88 15.94 -15.89
C GLN A 447 11.30 16.45 -14.50
N MET A 448 11.14 17.76 -14.25
CA MET A 448 11.44 18.36 -12.94
C MET A 448 10.66 17.66 -11.82
N TYR A 449 9.35 17.49 -12.00
CA TYR A 449 8.49 16.85 -11.00
C TYR A 449 8.87 15.37 -10.78
N GLY A 450 9.08 14.62 -11.86
CA GLY A 450 9.48 13.21 -11.78
C GLY A 450 10.78 13.00 -11.02
N GLU A 451 11.78 13.86 -11.27
CA GLU A 451 13.06 13.81 -10.58
C GLU A 451 12.97 14.23 -9.11
N THR A 452 12.35 15.38 -8.80
CA THR A 452 12.24 15.84 -7.40
C THR A 452 11.39 14.92 -6.53
N ARG A 453 10.35 14.29 -7.11
CA ARG A 453 9.35 13.51 -6.37
C ARG A 453 9.69 12.04 -6.23
N PHE A 454 10.32 11.42 -7.23
CA PHE A 454 10.44 9.96 -7.32
C PHE A 454 11.87 9.48 -7.66
N ILE A 455 12.38 9.89 -8.82
CA ILE A 455 13.61 9.31 -9.39
C ILE A 455 14.81 9.58 -8.47
N CYS A 456 15.00 10.82 -8.04
CA CYS A 456 16.14 11.17 -7.18
C CYS A 456 16.01 10.58 -5.76
N ALA A 457 14.80 10.23 -5.31
CA ALA A 457 14.59 9.56 -4.03
C ALA A 457 15.03 8.09 -4.09
N ALA A 458 14.71 7.36 -5.17
CA ALA A 458 15.22 6.00 -5.38
C ALA A 458 16.76 5.98 -5.46
N GLU A 459 17.34 6.97 -6.14
CA GLU A 459 18.79 7.14 -6.21
C GLU A 459 19.41 7.44 -4.85
N LEU A 460 18.83 8.38 -4.10
CA LEU A 460 19.30 8.73 -2.76
C LEU A 460 19.38 7.50 -1.86
N ILE A 461 18.29 6.74 -1.77
CA ILE A 461 18.19 5.58 -0.87
C ILE A 461 19.25 4.57 -1.24
N THR A 462 19.30 4.12 -2.49
CA THR A 462 20.25 3.07 -2.90
C THR A 462 21.71 3.53 -2.81
N THR A 463 22.01 4.81 -3.09
CA THR A 463 23.35 5.37 -2.89
C THR A 463 23.74 5.38 -1.40
N ALA A 464 22.81 5.73 -0.50
CA ALA A 464 23.06 5.75 0.93
C ALA A 464 23.43 4.35 1.47
N TYR A 465 22.69 3.33 1.05
CA TYR A 465 22.96 1.95 1.46
C TYR A 465 24.30 1.44 0.93
N ALA A 466 24.59 1.65 -0.35
CA ALA A 466 25.87 1.28 -0.92
C ALA A 466 27.05 2.01 -0.23
N GLY A 467 26.86 3.27 0.17
CA GLY A 467 27.85 4.04 0.93
C GLY A 467 28.18 3.46 2.31
N GLU A 468 27.23 2.77 2.93
CA GLU A 468 27.43 2.03 4.19
C GLU A 468 27.86 0.57 3.98
N GLY A 469 28.18 0.17 2.74
CA GLY A 469 28.53 -1.21 2.41
C GLY A 469 27.36 -2.18 2.46
N LEU A 470 26.12 -1.67 2.50
CA LEU A 470 24.91 -2.49 2.45
C LEU A 470 24.52 -2.80 1.01
N LYS A 471 23.92 -3.97 0.85
CA LYS A 471 23.44 -4.44 -0.45
C LYS A 471 22.27 -3.59 -0.94
N SER A 472 22.43 -2.99 -2.11
CA SER A 472 21.37 -2.22 -2.74
C SER A 472 21.30 -2.45 -4.25
N TYR A 473 20.09 -2.45 -4.79
CA TYR A 473 19.80 -2.64 -6.21
C TYR A 473 18.98 -1.47 -6.74
N ARG A 474 19.33 -1.01 -7.94
CA ARG A 474 18.67 0.10 -8.62
C ARG A 474 18.20 -0.30 -10.00
N TYR A 475 17.00 0.13 -10.39
CA TYR A 475 16.50 -0.05 -11.76
C TYR A 475 15.87 1.22 -12.36
N ARG A 476 15.77 1.25 -13.69
CA ARG A 476 14.86 2.11 -14.46
C ARG A 476 13.96 1.25 -15.35
N TYR A 477 12.65 1.43 -15.22
CA TYR A 477 11.68 0.81 -16.13
C TYR A 477 11.42 1.71 -17.34
N ASN A 478 11.62 1.13 -18.53
CA ASN A 478 11.47 1.81 -19.81
C ASN A 478 10.83 0.87 -20.84
N ASN A 479 9.50 0.86 -20.90
CA ASN A 479 8.76 0.15 -21.92
C ASN A 479 8.19 1.11 -22.98
N PRO A 480 8.76 1.16 -24.20
CA PRO A 480 8.27 2.02 -25.27
C PRO A 480 6.97 1.53 -25.92
N HIS A 481 6.58 0.27 -25.71
CA HIS A 481 5.35 -0.30 -26.27
C HIS A 481 4.11 -0.02 -25.39
N LEU A 482 4.27 -0.15 -24.08
CA LEU A 482 3.17 -0.13 -23.11
C LEU A 482 3.14 1.13 -22.22
N GLY A 483 4.21 1.92 -22.22
CA GLY A 483 4.34 3.11 -21.41
C GLY A 483 5.42 2.99 -20.35
N SER A 484 5.88 4.14 -19.85
CA SER A 484 6.87 4.25 -18.77
C SER A 484 6.53 5.42 -17.86
N ASN A 485 5.24 5.68 -17.70
CA ASN A 485 4.74 6.65 -16.75
C ASN A 485 4.72 6.02 -15.36
N HIS A 486 4.48 6.85 -14.34
CA HIS A 486 4.32 6.39 -12.97
C HIS A 486 3.33 5.21 -12.87
N HIS A 487 3.76 4.09 -12.26
CA HIS A 487 3.00 2.84 -12.03
C HIS A 487 2.93 1.86 -13.21
N ASP A 488 3.42 2.21 -14.40
CA ASP A 488 3.31 1.33 -15.58
C ASP A 488 4.10 0.00 -15.40
N GLU A 489 5.13 -0.02 -14.54
CA GLU A 489 5.93 -1.21 -14.24
C GLU A 489 5.12 -2.32 -13.54
N LEU A 490 4.06 -1.96 -12.79
CA LEU A 490 3.27 -2.94 -12.05
C LEU A 490 2.54 -3.92 -12.98
N GLN A 491 2.28 -3.53 -14.23
CA GLN A 491 1.75 -4.43 -15.24
C GLN A 491 2.64 -5.68 -15.40
N GLY A 492 3.96 -5.51 -15.33
CA GLY A 492 4.90 -6.61 -15.47
C GLY A 492 4.91 -7.58 -14.28
N LEU A 493 4.46 -7.13 -13.12
CA LEU A 493 4.51 -7.86 -11.85
C LEU A 493 3.19 -8.56 -11.51
N PHE A 494 2.05 -7.87 -11.72
CA PHE A 494 0.75 -8.35 -11.25
C PHE A 494 -0.23 -8.78 -12.34
N VAL A 495 -0.08 -8.30 -13.58
CA VAL A 495 -1.08 -8.54 -14.63
C VAL A 495 -0.70 -9.75 -15.49
N PRO A 496 -1.61 -10.71 -15.74
CA PRO A 496 -1.46 -11.71 -16.79
C PRO A 496 -1.62 -11.04 -18.16
N SER A 497 -0.52 -10.69 -18.81
CA SER A 497 -0.57 -9.82 -19.99
C SER A 497 -0.99 -10.55 -21.27
N THR A 498 -2.27 -10.43 -21.64
CA THR A 498 -2.80 -10.95 -22.92
C THR A 498 -2.58 -10.02 -24.12
N LEU A 499 -2.16 -8.77 -23.88
CA LEU A 499 -1.97 -7.73 -24.90
C LEU A 499 -0.49 -7.39 -25.17
N SER A 500 0.45 -8.18 -24.66
CA SER A 500 1.89 -7.91 -24.70
C SER A 500 2.59 -8.59 -25.88
N SER A 501 3.62 -7.94 -26.44
CA SER A 501 4.50 -8.57 -27.44
C SER A 501 5.40 -9.63 -26.79
N PRO A 502 6.04 -10.53 -27.57
CA PRO A 502 6.96 -11.52 -27.00
C PRO A 502 8.11 -10.93 -26.17
N SER A 503 8.63 -9.76 -26.55
CA SER A 503 9.67 -9.05 -25.80
C SER A 503 9.15 -8.46 -24.49
N ASP A 504 7.94 -7.91 -24.48
CA ASP A 504 7.29 -7.45 -23.25
C ASP A 504 7.05 -8.61 -22.27
N LEU A 505 6.59 -9.76 -22.78
CA LEU A 505 6.40 -10.95 -21.96
C LEU A 505 7.71 -11.47 -21.37
N ALA A 506 8.80 -11.44 -22.15
CA ALA A 506 10.14 -11.80 -21.67
C ALA A 506 10.64 -10.83 -20.59
N LEU A 507 10.44 -9.52 -20.76
CA LEU A 507 10.76 -8.52 -19.74
C LEU A 507 9.96 -8.78 -18.46
N PHE A 508 8.64 -8.99 -18.57
CA PHE A 508 7.76 -9.23 -17.42
C PHE A 508 8.10 -10.54 -16.69
N ALA A 509 8.56 -11.57 -17.40
CA ALA A 509 9.08 -12.79 -16.78
C ALA A 509 10.33 -12.48 -15.94
N LYS A 510 11.30 -11.74 -16.49
CA LYS A 510 12.50 -11.31 -15.77
C LYS A 510 12.19 -10.44 -14.55
N MET A 511 11.26 -9.50 -14.68
CA MET A 511 10.84 -8.66 -13.55
C MET A 511 10.28 -9.50 -12.40
N LYS A 512 9.34 -10.42 -12.68
CA LYS A 512 8.83 -11.34 -11.65
C LYS A 512 9.93 -12.20 -11.05
N GLU A 513 10.90 -12.63 -11.86
CA GLU A 513 12.06 -13.38 -11.40
C GLU A 513 12.90 -12.56 -10.41
N PHE A 514 13.26 -11.32 -10.73
CA PHE A 514 14.10 -10.50 -9.87
C PHE A 514 13.43 -10.14 -8.54
N TRP A 515 12.15 -9.74 -8.57
CA TRP A 515 11.43 -9.38 -7.34
C TRP A 515 11.25 -10.61 -6.45
N SER A 516 10.91 -11.77 -7.03
CA SER A 516 10.76 -13.00 -6.26
C SER A 516 12.09 -13.55 -5.76
N ALA A 517 13.17 -13.46 -6.54
CA ALA A 517 14.52 -13.82 -6.11
C ALA A 517 14.95 -12.97 -4.90
N PHE A 518 14.74 -11.65 -4.96
CA PHE A 518 15.09 -10.76 -3.86
C PHE A 518 14.38 -11.13 -2.55
N VAL A 519 13.13 -11.59 -2.63
CA VAL A 519 12.40 -12.09 -1.46
C VAL A 519 12.92 -13.47 -0.99
N THR A 520 13.27 -14.36 -1.90
CA THR A 520 13.46 -15.79 -1.61
C THR A 520 14.92 -16.21 -1.41
N GLU A 521 15.87 -15.44 -1.93
CA GLU A 521 17.30 -15.73 -1.96
C GLU A 521 18.11 -14.68 -1.16
N GLU A 522 17.73 -14.45 0.10
CA GLU A 522 18.46 -13.59 1.05
C GLU A 522 18.76 -12.20 0.46
N ALA A 523 17.74 -11.56 -0.11
CA ALA A 523 17.87 -10.25 -0.76
C ALA A 523 18.91 -10.24 -1.89
N SER A 524 18.98 -11.33 -2.66
CA SER A 524 19.74 -11.43 -3.90
C SER A 524 18.82 -11.54 -5.10
N VAL A 525 19.26 -10.99 -6.23
CA VAL A 525 18.58 -11.13 -7.53
C VAL A 525 19.14 -12.31 -8.33
N GLY A 526 19.58 -13.38 -7.63
CA GLY A 526 20.18 -14.59 -8.20
C GLY A 526 21.50 -14.36 -8.95
N ASN A 527 21.89 -15.34 -9.78
CA ASN A 527 23.01 -15.20 -10.75
C ASN A 527 22.56 -14.41 -11.99
N SER A 528 22.02 -13.21 -11.79
CA SER A 528 21.55 -12.36 -12.88
C SER A 528 22.58 -11.32 -13.30
N VAL A 529 22.26 -10.60 -14.37
CA VAL A 529 23.01 -9.42 -14.83
C VAL A 529 22.83 -8.21 -13.91
N TRP A 530 21.95 -8.28 -12.91
CA TRP A 530 21.64 -7.14 -12.06
C TRP A 530 22.66 -7.04 -10.93
N GLU A 531 23.60 -6.11 -11.13
CA GLU A 531 24.66 -5.82 -10.18
C GLU A 531 24.16 -4.91 -9.05
N THR A 532 24.77 -5.05 -7.87
CA THR A 532 24.55 -4.13 -6.76
C THR A 532 25.12 -2.76 -7.08
N VAL A 533 24.54 -1.70 -6.50
CA VAL A 533 25.15 -0.38 -6.57
C VAL A 533 26.51 -0.42 -5.85
N ASP A 534 27.59 -0.17 -6.59
CA ASP A 534 28.95 -0.21 -6.07
C ASP A 534 29.35 1.12 -5.39
N ALA A 535 30.15 1.02 -4.33
CA ALA A 535 30.73 2.16 -3.60
C ALA A 535 31.69 3.02 -4.45
N GLY A 536 32.32 2.45 -5.49
CA GLY A 536 33.10 3.20 -6.48
C GLY A 536 32.26 3.88 -7.58
N SER A 537 31.00 3.44 -7.71
CA SER A 537 30.05 3.78 -8.77
C SER A 537 28.73 4.32 -8.20
N LEU A 538 28.76 4.87 -6.97
CA LEU A 538 27.59 5.17 -6.13
C LEU A 538 26.44 5.91 -6.81
N THR A 539 26.74 6.69 -7.84
CA THR A 539 25.78 7.50 -8.60
C THR A 539 25.64 7.11 -10.06
N LYS A 540 26.29 6.03 -10.52
CA LYS A 540 26.61 5.87 -11.94
C LYS A 540 25.96 4.69 -12.63
N GLN A 541 25.35 3.73 -11.93
CA GLN A 541 24.77 2.55 -12.60
C GLN A 541 23.41 2.13 -12.06
N ARG A 542 22.60 1.50 -12.92
CA ARG A 542 21.33 0.85 -12.60
C ARG A 542 20.99 -0.21 -13.66
N LEU A 543 20.08 -1.11 -13.35
CA LEU A 543 19.52 -2.03 -14.35
C LEU A 543 18.48 -1.29 -15.22
N LEU A 544 18.64 -1.35 -16.53
CA LEU A 544 17.60 -0.97 -17.49
C LEU A 544 16.64 -2.15 -17.68
N LEU A 545 15.35 -1.91 -17.44
CA LEU A 545 14.26 -2.83 -17.72
C LEU A 545 13.54 -2.36 -18.98
N ASP A 546 14.02 -2.81 -20.15
CA ASP A 546 13.46 -2.49 -21.46
C ASP A 546 13.12 -3.79 -22.23
N PRO A 547 12.01 -3.85 -22.99
CA PRO A 547 11.66 -5.04 -23.77
C PRO A 547 12.73 -5.42 -24.81
N SER A 548 13.48 -4.45 -25.34
CA SER A 548 14.55 -4.68 -26.30
C SER A 548 15.83 -5.19 -25.64
N VAL A 549 16.09 -4.79 -24.39
CA VAL A 549 17.32 -5.14 -23.67
C VAL A 549 17.14 -5.04 -22.14
N VAL A 550 17.71 -6.00 -21.41
CA VAL A 550 17.81 -5.94 -19.94
C VAL A 550 19.26 -6.04 -19.56
N GLU A 551 19.87 -4.91 -19.20
CA GLU A 551 21.31 -4.78 -18.93
C GLU A 551 21.60 -3.65 -17.94
N MET A 552 22.83 -3.61 -17.41
CA MET A 552 23.29 -2.49 -16.61
C MET A 552 23.56 -1.28 -17.50
N GLU A 553 23.03 -0.12 -17.14
CA GLU A 553 23.28 1.15 -17.83
C GLU A 553 23.92 2.18 -16.91
N ALA A 554 24.60 3.16 -17.50
CA ALA A 554 25.12 4.30 -16.76
C ALA A 554 24.05 5.38 -16.55
N ILE A 555 24.02 5.98 -15.35
CA ILE A 555 23.22 7.18 -15.09
C ILE A 555 23.96 8.39 -15.67
N THR A 556 23.23 9.23 -16.42
CA THR A 556 23.82 10.39 -17.09
C THR A 556 24.37 11.41 -16.08
N ALA A 557 25.48 12.08 -16.42
CA ALA A 557 26.06 13.12 -15.57
C ALA A 557 25.05 14.25 -15.25
N ALA A 558 24.20 14.60 -16.22
CA ALA A 558 23.17 15.62 -16.04
C ALA A 558 22.11 15.20 -15.00
N GLN A 559 21.69 13.93 -14.99
CA GLN A 559 20.76 13.42 -13.97
C GLN A 559 21.41 13.41 -12.58
N VAL A 560 22.68 13.01 -12.48
CA VAL A 560 23.44 13.05 -11.21
C VAL A 560 23.51 14.48 -10.66
N GLU A 561 23.81 15.47 -11.52
CA GLU A 561 23.84 16.88 -11.14
C GLU A 561 22.48 17.38 -10.65
N ARG A 562 21.40 17.06 -11.37
CA ARG A 562 20.03 17.46 -11.01
C ARG A 562 19.55 16.83 -9.71
N CYS A 563 19.84 15.55 -9.47
CA CYS A 563 19.53 14.90 -8.20
C CYS A 563 20.35 15.46 -7.04
N ALA A 564 21.62 15.81 -7.26
CA ALA A 564 22.42 16.52 -6.26
C ALA A 564 21.84 17.91 -5.94
N PHE A 565 21.37 18.63 -6.95
CA PHE A 565 20.69 19.92 -6.76
C PHE A 565 19.42 19.78 -5.90
N TRP A 566 18.50 18.87 -6.24
CA TRP A 566 17.26 18.71 -5.46
C TRP A 566 17.52 18.29 -4.01
N ARG A 567 18.52 17.45 -3.79
CA ARG A 567 18.97 17.08 -2.44
C ARG A 567 19.48 18.29 -1.65
N ASN A 568 20.27 19.16 -2.28
CA ASN A 568 20.78 20.39 -1.65
C ASN A 568 19.66 21.41 -1.40
N ALA A 569 18.57 21.36 -2.17
CA ALA A 569 17.37 22.18 -1.97
C ALA A 569 16.41 21.64 -0.90
N SER A 570 16.75 20.53 -0.21
CA SER A 570 15.89 19.84 0.75
C SER A 570 15.36 20.72 1.88
N ALA A 571 16.15 21.66 2.40
CA ALA A 571 15.69 22.60 3.42
C ALA A 571 14.53 23.48 2.90
N THR A 572 14.62 23.94 1.65
CA THR A 572 13.59 24.76 0.99
C THR A 572 12.37 23.92 0.59
N LEU A 573 12.56 22.65 0.25
CA LEU A 573 11.45 21.75 -0.09
C LEU A 573 10.80 21.09 1.14
N ARG A 574 11.49 21.13 2.28
CA ARG A 574 11.23 20.39 3.51
C ARG A 574 11.16 18.87 3.30
N THR A 575 12.13 18.31 2.60
CA THR A 575 12.20 16.88 2.24
C THR A 575 13.29 16.12 2.98
#